data_AF-A0A4U1WHN5-F1
#
_entry.id   AF-A0A4U1WHN5-F1
#
_cell.length_a   1.000
_cell.length_b   1.000
_cell.length_c   1.000
_cell.angle_alpha   90.00
_cell.angle_beta   90.00
_cell.angle_gamma   90.00
#
_symmetry.space_group_name_H-M   'P 1'
#
loop_
_entity.id
_entity.type
_entity.pdbx_description
1 polymer ?
#
loop_
_entity_poly.entity_id
_entity_poly.type
_entity_poly.pdbx_seq_one_letter_code
_entity_poly.pdbx_strand_id
1 'polypeptide(L)'
;MNGQRSLLAVAIALGIAGCGSDSSDSSTTDTGGSTATTASLTAKAADGYLVGANACLDLNSNKVCDKDEPNAVTGDNGEFTIENLTPEQLEQSTLLIEVVAGQTIDTDNPGVVLSKSYRLTAPPKSAFISPLTTLIQNEIESGSSLEEAKTAIQEKLGTTLDLTQDYIEAKNNNDLADSQKAAFENLHRVAQVTASVMAENTDALSETAAGAGISVEALTALINEEVTRVLDEVVKNIEAAGENFNPSDIAGSINRDHIAIDDSNLEDKIKENEANKGSKQADLAKLIRTDGINWFGGANETGTDLVVAYGTLKAASDNSITETGYIYDYFAEQFVEFENTPDANSMVLGKDGWEASDDTLTSIKTNTDGSLTLESNRALLRKS
;
A
#
# COMPACT_ATOMS: atom_id res chain seq x y z
N MET A 1 -12.15 59.58 5.76
CA MET A 1 -13.12 58.75 5.02
C MET A 1 -13.58 57.64 5.96
N ASN A 2 -14.84 57.69 6.38
CA ASN A 2 -15.52 56.70 7.23
C ASN A 2 -15.61 55.36 6.49
N GLY A 3 -15.36 54.23 7.14
CA GLY A 3 -16.36 53.38 7.81
C GLY A 3 -16.31 51.98 7.15
N GLN A 4 -16.62 50.83 7.74
CA GLN A 4 -17.16 50.42 9.03
C GLN A 4 -16.64 48.99 9.31
N ARG A 5 -16.46 48.63 10.59
CA ARG A 5 -16.28 47.25 11.06
C ARG A 5 -17.66 46.62 11.26
N SER A 6 -17.86 45.37 10.83
CA SER A 6 -19.07 44.61 11.14
C SER A 6 -18.72 43.33 11.90
N LEU A 7 -19.09 43.31 13.18
CA LEU A 7 -19.16 42.16 14.07
C LEU A 7 -20.65 41.82 14.18
N LEU A 8 -21.04 40.56 13.96
CA LEU A 8 -22.37 40.08 14.34
C LEU A 8 -22.23 38.77 15.11
N ALA A 9 -22.38 38.88 16.44
CA ALA A 9 -22.69 37.79 17.34
C ALA A 9 -24.21 37.78 17.55
N VAL A 10 -24.84 36.61 17.50
CA VAL A 10 -26.23 36.43 17.92
C VAL A 10 -26.28 35.24 18.86
N ALA A 11 -26.47 35.54 20.14
CA ALA A 11 -26.89 34.62 21.19
C ALA A 11 -28.39 34.81 21.39
N ILE A 12 -29.16 33.72 21.43
CA ILE A 12 -30.54 33.73 21.91
C ILE A 12 -30.72 32.55 22.86
N ALA A 13 -30.94 32.88 24.12
CA ALA A 13 -31.52 32.00 25.12
C ALA A 13 -32.90 32.58 25.49
N LEU A 14 -33.87 31.68 25.72
CA LEU A 14 -34.88 31.69 26.81
C LEU A 14 -36.19 31.03 26.36
N GLY A 15 -36.72 30.16 27.23
CA GLY A 15 -38.13 29.76 27.19
C GLY A 15 -38.42 28.39 27.81
N ILE A 16 -38.51 28.32 29.15
CA ILE A 16 -39.12 27.19 29.88
C ILE A 16 -40.60 27.54 30.11
N ALA A 17 -41.53 26.65 29.74
CA ALA A 17 -42.81 26.40 30.43
C ALA A 17 -43.64 25.33 29.70
N GLY A 18 -44.24 24.39 30.44
CA GLY A 18 -45.38 23.62 29.96
C GLY A 18 -45.50 22.19 30.48
N CYS A 19 -45.95 22.02 31.73
CA CYS A 19 -46.57 20.78 32.20
C CYS A 19 -48.06 20.82 31.83
N GLY A 20 -48.60 19.77 31.20
CA GLY A 20 -50.02 19.69 30.84
C GLY A 20 -50.41 18.28 30.40
N SER A 21 -51.47 17.77 31.01
CA SER A 21 -51.94 16.37 31.04
C SER A 21 -52.93 15.99 29.92
N ASP A 22 -53.10 14.66 29.80
CA ASP A 22 -54.32 13.91 29.46
C ASP A 22 -54.71 13.63 27.98
N SER A 23 -54.79 12.31 27.72
CA SER A 23 -55.79 11.58 26.92
C SER A 23 -55.94 11.74 25.40
N SER A 24 -55.67 10.58 24.76
CA SER A 24 -56.44 9.94 23.68
C SER A 24 -56.36 10.46 22.24
N ASP A 25 -56.00 9.49 21.39
CA ASP A 25 -56.39 9.29 20.01
C ASP A 25 -55.56 9.94 18.88
N SER A 26 -55.59 9.18 17.80
CA SER A 26 -54.72 9.01 16.64
C SER A 26 -54.17 10.22 15.88
N SER A 27 -53.11 9.88 15.12
CA SER A 27 -52.50 10.56 13.98
C SER A 27 -51.47 11.65 14.27
N THR A 28 -50.20 11.24 14.35
CA THR A 28 -49.06 12.13 14.14
C THR A 28 -48.27 11.65 12.92
N THR A 29 -48.32 12.50 11.91
CA THR A 29 -47.47 12.59 10.73
C THR A 29 -45.99 12.34 11.03
N ASP A 30 -45.39 11.48 10.21
CA ASP A 30 -43.94 11.32 10.04
C ASP A 30 -43.23 12.66 9.89
N THR A 31 -42.62 13.14 10.97
CA THR A 31 -41.42 13.97 10.85
C THR A 31 -40.25 13.01 10.70
N GLY A 32 -39.79 12.85 9.46
CA GLY A 32 -38.62 12.05 9.10
C GLY A 32 -37.40 12.49 9.91
N GLY A 33 -37.19 11.84 11.05
CA GLY A 33 -35.86 11.65 11.59
C GLY A 33 -35.12 10.83 10.56
N SER A 34 -34.10 11.41 9.93
CA SER A 34 -33.10 10.64 9.23
C SER A 34 -32.45 9.76 10.28
N THR A 35 -32.96 8.54 10.44
CA THR A 35 -32.26 7.47 11.14
C THR A 35 -30.94 7.34 10.40
N ALA A 36 -29.85 7.80 11.02
CA ALA A 36 -28.53 7.52 10.51
C ALA A 36 -28.45 5.99 10.39
N THR A 37 -28.42 5.48 9.17
CA THR A 37 -28.35 4.04 8.92
C THR A 37 -26.97 3.60 9.40
N THR A 38 -26.90 3.11 10.63
CA THR A 38 -25.71 2.46 11.17
C THR A 38 -25.53 1.14 10.45
N ALA A 39 -24.40 0.98 9.76
CA ALA A 39 -24.03 -0.26 9.12
C ALA A 39 -23.22 -1.13 10.08
N SER A 40 -23.06 -2.40 9.72
CA SER A 40 -22.17 -3.34 10.40
C SER A 40 -21.28 -4.05 9.39
N LEU A 41 -20.14 -4.52 9.86
CA LEU A 41 -19.17 -5.29 9.08
C LEU A 41 -18.89 -6.60 9.79
N THR A 42 -19.17 -7.71 9.11
CA THR A 42 -18.85 -9.05 9.58
C THR A 42 -17.70 -9.60 8.75
N ALA A 43 -16.70 -10.14 9.42
CA ALA A 43 -15.53 -10.74 8.79
C ALA A 43 -14.96 -11.86 9.66
N LYS A 44 -14.02 -12.65 9.11
CA LYS A 44 -13.24 -13.62 9.87
C LYS A 44 -11.76 -13.26 9.86
N ALA A 45 -11.06 -13.51 10.96
CA ALA A 45 -9.60 -13.39 11.06
C ALA A 45 -8.94 -14.77 11.11
N ALA A 46 -7.95 -15.01 10.26
CA ALA A 46 -7.27 -16.29 10.19
C ALA A 46 -5.82 -16.24 9.68
N ASP A 47 -4.94 -16.90 10.43
CA ASP A 47 -3.84 -17.69 9.91
C ASP A 47 -4.31 -19.17 9.83
N GLY A 48 -4.43 -19.85 10.97
CA GLY A 48 -5.66 -20.59 11.27
C GLY A 48 -6.69 -19.64 11.89
N TYR A 49 -7.97 -20.03 12.03
CA TYR A 49 -8.94 -19.12 12.64
C TYR A 49 -8.47 -18.63 14.01
N LEU A 50 -8.45 -17.31 14.20
CA LEU A 50 -7.90 -16.67 15.39
C LEU A 50 -9.02 -16.40 16.39
N VAL A 51 -8.97 -17.06 17.55
CA VAL A 51 -10.00 -16.95 18.60
C VAL A 51 -9.52 -16.01 19.70
N GLY A 52 -10.34 -15.04 20.10
CA GLY A 52 -10.03 -14.10 21.18
C GLY A 52 -9.01 -13.02 20.82
N ALA A 53 -8.80 -12.74 19.53
CA ALA A 53 -8.03 -11.58 19.06
C ALA A 53 -8.88 -10.31 19.13
N ASN A 54 -8.24 -9.15 19.31
CA ASN A 54 -8.93 -7.87 19.21
C ASN A 54 -9.07 -7.51 17.74
N ALA A 55 -10.26 -7.05 17.33
CA ALA A 55 -10.54 -6.61 15.97
C ALA A 55 -11.05 -5.17 16.01
N CYS A 56 -10.59 -4.32 15.11
CA CYS A 56 -11.05 -2.93 15.02
C CYS A 56 -10.98 -2.38 13.59
N LEU A 57 -11.67 -1.27 13.38
CA LEU A 57 -11.43 -0.39 12.24
C LEU A 57 -10.34 0.62 12.66
N ASP A 58 -9.15 0.52 12.05
CA ASP A 58 -8.04 1.45 12.26
C ASP A 58 -8.36 2.76 11.53
N LEU A 59 -8.85 3.75 12.27
CA LEU A 59 -9.36 5.02 11.76
C LEU A 59 -8.24 6.06 11.57
N ASN A 60 -7.13 5.89 12.29
CA ASN A 60 -6.01 6.82 12.29
C ASN A 60 -4.74 6.25 11.64
N SER A 61 -4.81 5.01 11.14
CA SER A 61 -3.74 4.26 10.47
C SER A 61 -2.54 3.90 11.34
N ASN A 62 -2.64 4.01 12.68
CA ASN A 62 -1.51 3.81 13.59
C ASN A 62 -1.20 2.32 13.87
N LYS A 63 -1.99 1.40 13.32
CA LYS A 63 -1.88 -0.05 13.52
C LYS A 63 -2.08 -0.48 14.98
N VAL A 64 -2.90 0.22 15.74
CA VAL A 64 -3.28 -0.11 17.11
C VAL A 64 -4.78 -0.01 17.24
N CYS A 65 -5.41 -0.97 17.92
CA CYS A 65 -6.84 -0.84 18.22
C CYS A 65 -7.05 0.16 19.37
N ASP A 66 -7.32 1.42 19.01
CA ASP A 66 -7.53 2.47 19.98
C ASP A 66 -8.89 2.36 20.67
N LYS A 67 -8.98 2.89 21.89
CA LYS A 67 -10.20 2.83 22.72
C LYS A 67 -11.42 3.47 22.05
N ASP A 68 -11.19 4.50 21.24
CA ASP A 68 -12.25 5.29 20.60
C ASP A 68 -12.60 4.75 19.20
N GLU A 69 -11.96 3.66 18.77
CA GLU A 69 -12.24 3.03 17.48
C GLU A 69 -13.31 1.94 17.59
N PRO A 70 -14.15 1.77 16.55
CA PRO A 70 -15.09 0.66 16.46
C PRO A 70 -14.34 -0.67 16.54
N ASN A 71 -14.72 -1.52 17.50
CA ASN A 71 -14.00 -2.76 17.80
C ASN A 71 -14.94 -3.93 18.12
N ALA A 72 -14.37 -5.12 18.07
CA ALA A 72 -14.95 -6.40 18.41
C ALA A 72 -13.85 -7.37 18.91
N VAL A 73 -14.25 -8.57 19.31
CA VAL A 73 -13.33 -9.68 19.63
C VAL A 73 -13.72 -10.87 18.78
N THR A 74 -12.73 -11.58 18.25
CA THR A 74 -12.98 -12.75 17.39
C THR A 74 -13.52 -13.94 18.19
N GLY A 75 -14.55 -14.59 17.65
CA GLY A 75 -15.17 -15.77 18.24
C GLY A 75 -14.49 -17.09 17.85
N ASP A 76 -15.16 -18.21 18.16
CA ASP A 76 -14.62 -19.58 18.02
C ASP A 76 -14.20 -19.98 16.58
N ASN A 77 -14.76 -19.32 15.57
CA ASN A 77 -14.42 -19.53 14.15
C ASN A 77 -13.68 -18.34 13.54
N GLY A 78 -13.03 -17.52 14.38
CA GLY A 78 -12.38 -16.28 13.95
C GLY A 78 -13.33 -15.16 13.50
N GLU A 79 -14.64 -15.40 13.50
CA GLU A 79 -15.67 -14.45 13.09
C GLU A 79 -15.83 -13.32 14.12
N PHE A 80 -16.03 -12.11 13.64
CA PHE A 80 -16.37 -10.94 14.44
C PHE A 80 -17.30 -10.00 13.66
N THR A 81 -18.06 -9.18 14.38
CA THR A 81 -18.89 -8.14 13.78
C THR A 81 -18.62 -6.80 14.47
N ILE A 82 -18.26 -5.79 13.68
CA ILE A 82 -18.13 -4.40 14.15
C ILE A 82 -19.43 -3.67 13.80
N GLU A 83 -20.09 -3.16 14.84
CA GLU A 83 -21.39 -2.50 14.75
C GLU A 83 -21.25 -0.97 14.72
N ASN A 84 -22.33 -0.28 14.34
CA ASN A 84 -22.45 1.19 14.40
C ASN A 84 -21.48 1.96 13.50
N LEU A 85 -21.19 1.42 12.32
CA LEU A 85 -20.29 2.03 11.35
C LEU A 85 -21.00 3.04 10.45
N THR A 86 -20.29 4.11 10.11
CA THR A 86 -20.71 5.03 9.04
C THR A 86 -20.32 4.45 7.67
N PRO A 87 -21.01 4.86 6.58
CA PRO A 87 -20.59 4.48 5.23
C PRO A 87 -19.15 4.89 4.91
N GLU A 88 -18.68 6.04 5.38
CA GLU A 88 -17.31 6.52 5.15
C GLU A 88 -16.27 5.62 5.82
N GLN A 89 -16.52 5.22 7.07
CA GLN A 89 -15.68 4.26 7.79
C GLN A 89 -15.57 2.93 7.04
N LEU A 90 -16.69 2.42 6.51
CA LEU A 90 -16.67 1.19 5.71
C LEU A 90 -15.87 1.31 4.41
N GLU A 91 -15.89 2.46 3.74
CA GLU A 91 -15.20 2.65 2.45
C GLU A 91 -13.70 2.90 2.60
N GLN A 92 -13.25 3.48 3.71
CA GLN A 92 -11.91 4.05 3.82
C GLN A 92 -11.02 3.38 4.87
N SER A 93 -11.59 2.79 5.92
CA SER A 93 -10.80 2.35 7.06
C SER A 93 -10.30 0.92 6.91
N THR A 94 -9.04 0.73 7.29
CA THR A 94 -8.36 -0.56 7.30
C THR A 94 -8.93 -1.42 8.43
N LEU A 95 -9.16 -2.71 8.16
CA LEU A 95 -9.46 -3.66 9.23
C LEU A 95 -8.14 -4.06 9.88
N LEU A 96 -8.11 -4.07 11.22
CA LEU A 96 -6.94 -4.46 12.01
C LEU A 96 -7.33 -5.56 13.00
N ILE A 97 -6.49 -6.59 13.08
CA ILE A 97 -6.54 -7.65 14.07
C ILE A 97 -5.26 -7.57 14.89
N GLU A 98 -5.39 -7.38 16.20
CA GLU A 98 -4.28 -7.54 17.14
C GLU A 98 -4.33 -8.93 17.75
N VAL A 99 -3.32 -9.72 17.42
CA VAL A 99 -3.08 -11.02 18.04
C VAL A 99 -2.24 -10.81 19.28
N VAL A 100 -2.77 -11.21 20.43
CA VAL A 100 -2.21 -10.87 21.74
C VAL A 100 -1.64 -12.13 22.40
N ALA A 101 -0.36 -12.08 22.73
CA ALA A 101 0.33 -13.13 23.45
C ALA A 101 -0.37 -13.48 24.78
N GLY A 102 -0.59 -14.77 25.02
CA GLY A 102 -1.26 -15.29 26.21
C GLY A 102 -2.80 -15.16 26.19
N GLN A 103 -3.38 -14.62 25.12
CA GLN A 103 -4.83 -14.44 24.97
C GLN A 103 -5.37 -15.18 23.74
N THR A 104 -4.81 -14.89 22.57
CA THR A 104 -5.33 -15.39 21.29
C THR A 104 -4.95 -16.86 21.08
N ILE A 105 -5.87 -17.65 20.54
CA ILE A 105 -5.64 -19.05 20.14
C ILE A 105 -5.74 -19.13 18.62
N ASP A 106 -4.77 -19.79 18.00
CA ASP A 106 -4.88 -20.23 16.62
C ASP A 106 -5.48 -21.65 16.58
N THR A 107 -6.56 -21.83 15.83
CA THR A 107 -7.23 -23.14 15.67
C THR A 107 -6.38 -24.22 14.99
N ASP A 108 -5.25 -23.89 14.36
CA ASP A 108 -4.28 -24.89 13.90
C ASP A 108 -3.57 -25.60 15.04
N ASN A 109 -3.49 -24.98 16.22
CA ASN A 109 -3.01 -25.60 17.46
C ASN A 109 -4.03 -25.38 18.59
N PRO A 110 -5.17 -26.09 18.53
CA PRO A 110 -6.33 -25.80 19.37
C PRO A 110 -6.01 -25.96 20.86
N GLY A 111 -6.46 -25.00 21.66
CA GLY A 111 -6.29 -25.00 23.12
C GLY A 111 -4.93 -24.48 23.60
N VAL A 112 -4.06 -24.05 22.70
CA VAL A 112 -2.78 -23.40 23.02
C VAL A 112 -2.88 -21.92 22.68
N VAL A 113 -2.68 -21.06 23.68
CA VAL A 113 -2.56 -19.63 23.44
C VAL A 113 -1.23 -19.32 22.75
N LEU A 114 -1.25 -18.39 21.81
CA LEU A 114 -0.06 -17.90 21.13
C LEU A 114 0.86 -17.20 22.13
N SER A 115 2.16 -17.37 21.97
CA SER A 115 3.17 -16.81 22.88
C SER A 115 3.72 -15.46 22.43
N LYS A 116 3.44 -15.06 21.18
CA LYS A 116 3.95 -13.84 20.55
C LYS A 116 2.79 -13.02 20.00
N SER A 117 2.92 -11.71 20.09
CA SER A 117 1.93 -10.79 19.55
C SER A 117 2.30 -10.38 18.14
N TYR A 118 1.31 -10.17 17.28
CA TYR A 118 1.48 -9.62 15.94
C TYR A 118 0.17 -9.00 15.48
N ARG A 119 0.19 -8.42 14.28
CA ARG A 119 -0.93 -7.69 13.71
C ARG A 119 -1.22 -8.16 12.31
N LEU A 120 -2.50 -8.30 12.00
CA LEU A 120 -2.97 -8.54 10.64
C LEU A 120 -3.84 -7.37 10.21
N THR A 121 -3.72 -6.96 8.96
CA THR A 121 -4.56 -5.93 8.38
C THR A 121 -5.25 -6.43 7.11
N ALA A 122 -6.33 -5.77 6.72
CA ALA A 122 -6.95 -6.02 5.42
C ALA A 122 -7.54 -4.73 4.85
N PRO A 123 -7.66 -4.65 3.51
CA PRO A 123 -8.32 -3.53 2.85
C PRO A 123 -9.75 -3.29 3.34
N PRO A 124 -10.29 -2.06 3.18
CA PRO A 124 -11.66 -1.75 3.57
C PRO A 124 -12.67 -2.76 3.00
N LYS A 125 -13.67 -3.13 3.81
CA LYS A 125 -14.74 -4.10 3.48
C LYS A 125 -14.29 -5.55 3.25
N SER A 126 -13.06 -5.91 3.62
CA SER A 126 -12.63 -7.30 3.54
C SER A 126 -13.48 -8.20 4.45
N ALA A 127 -13.96 -9.32 3.91
CA ALA A 127 -14.71 -10.33 4.66
C ALA A 127 -13.78 -11.34 5.37
N PHE A 128 -12.49 -11.30 5.06
CA PHE A 128 -11.48 -12.22 5.56
C PHE A 128 -10.15 -11.48 5.76
N ILE A 129 -9.59 -11.58 6.96
CA ILE A 129 -8.33 -10.93 7.37
C ILE A 129 -7.32 -12.04 7.63
N SER A 130 -6.15 -11.93 7.04
CA SER A 130 -5.13 -12.97 7.02
C SER A 130 -3.73 -12.39 6.82
N PRO A 131 -2.67 -13.18 7.05
CA PRO A 131 -1.32 -12.77 6.70
C PRO A 131 -1.21 -12.30 5.24
N LEU A 132 -1.96 -12.90 4.31
CA LEU A 132 -1.91 -12.54 2.89
C LEU A 132 -2.61 -11.21 2.58
N THR A 133 -3.78 -10.96 3.18
CA THR A 133 -4.47 -9.67 3.05
C THR A 133 -3.71 -8.54 3.74
N THR A 134 -2.89 -8.88 4.75
CA THR A 134 -1.97 -7.94 5.40
C THR A 134 -0.89 -7.47 4.44
N LEU A 135 -0.30 -8.38 3.65
CA LEU A 135 0.67 -8.01 2.64
C LEU A 135 0.05 -7.19 1.50
N ILE A 136 -1.17 -7.53 1.08
CA ILE A 136 -1.94 -6.71 0.11
C ILE A 136 -2.17 -5.30 0.65
N GLN A 137 -2.61 -5.19 1.91
CA GLN A 137 -2.83 -3.89 2.54
C GLN A 137 -1.53 -3.08 2.63
N ASN A 138 -0.40 -3.72 2.93
CA ASN A 138 0.90 -3.04 2.96
C ASN A 138 1.34 -2.50 1.59
N GLU A 139 1.05 -3.19 0.48
CA GLU A 139 1.28 -2.67 -0.88
C GLU A 139 0.35 -1.50 -1.20
N ILE A 140 -0.91 -1.54 -0.76
CA ILE A 140 -1.85 -0.41 -0.92
C ILE A 140 -1.36 0.82 -0.14
N GLU A 141 -0.91 0.63 1.11
CA GLU A 141 -0.29 1.69 1.91
C GLU A 141 1.02 2.20 1.31
N SER A 142 1.63 1.42 0.42
CA SER A 142 2.83 1.80 -0.35
C SER A 142 2.50 2.44 -1.70
N GLY A 143 1.21 2.62 -2.02
CA GLY A 143 0.72 3.38 -3.18
C GLY A 143 0.08 2.54 -4.29
N SER A 144 0.06 1.21 -4.19
CA SER A 144 -0.61 0.36 -5.17
C SER A 144 -2.14 0.44 -5.08
N SER A 145 -2.84 0.24 -6.20
CA SER A 145 -4.26 -0.10 -6.16
C SER A 145 -4.48 -1.51 -5.61
N LEU A 146 -5.71 -1.83 -5.19
CA LEU A 146 -6.07 -3.16 -4.69
C LEU A 146 -5.73 -4.27 -5.69
N GLU A 147 -5.99 -4.06 -6.98
CA GLU A 147 -5.77 -5.09 -8.00
C GLU A 147 -4.28 -5.26 -8.34
N GLU A 148 -3.50 -4.16 -8.33
CA GLU A 148 -2.04 -4.23 -8.47
C GLU A 148 -1.41 -4.94 -7.27
N ALA A 149 -1.84 -4.59 -6.05
CA ALA A 149 -1.36 -5.23 -4.82
C ALA A 149 -1.66 -6.74 -4.81
N LYS A 150 -2.89 -7.14 -5.16
CA LYS A 150 -3.26 -8.56 -5.31
C LYS A 150 -2.35 -9.26 -6.33
N THR A 151 -2.17 -8.66 -7.50
CA THR A 151 -1.35 -9.24 -8.58
C THR A 151 0.10 -9.41 -8.14
N ALA A 152 0.69 -8.38 -7.50
CA ALA A 152 2.06 -8.42 -7.02
C ALA A 152 2.31 -9.54 -5.99
N ILE A 153 1.38 -9.72 -5.04
CA ILE A 153 1.48 -10.81 -4.05
C ILE A 153 1.23 -12.17 -4.73
N GLN A 154 0.26 -12.28 -5.64
CA GLN A 154 -0.01 -13.50 -6.40
C GLN A 154 1.20 -13.98 -7.21
N GLU A 155 1.91 -13.06 -7.87
CA GLU A 155 3.12 -13.34 -8.65
C GLU A 155 4.23 -13.93 -7.78
N LYS A 156 4.51 -13.31 -6.63
CA LYS A 156 5.49 -13.81 -5.63
C LYS A 156 5.12 -15.20 -5.10
N LEU A 157 3.83 -15.42 -4.89
CA LEU A 157 3.32 -16.71 -4.42
C LEU A 157 3.22 -17.78 -5.52
N GLY A 158 3.40 -17.41 -6.79
CA GLY A 158 3.21 -18.32 -7.92
C GLY A 158 1.79 -18.87 -8.04
N THR A 159 0.78 -18.11 -7.63
CA THR A 159 -0.63 -18.55 -7.58
C THR A 159 -1.56 -17.61 -8.32
N THR A 160 -2.71 -18.14 -8.75
CA THR A 160 -3.81 -17.36 -9.31
C THR A 160 -5.07 -17.39 -8.44
N LEU A 161 -4.97 -17.99 -7.25
CA LEU A 161 -6.07 -18.03 -6.28
C LEU A 161 -6.36 -16.64 -5.73
N ASP A 162 -7.62 -16.39 -5.40
CA ASP A 162 -8.01 -15.17 -4.70
C ASP A 162 -7.46 -15.19 -3.27
N LEU A 163 -6.53 -14.27 -3.00
CA LEU A 163 -5.87 -14.13 -1.70
C LEU A 163 -6.77 -13.55 -0.61
N THR A 164 -7.95 -13.04 -0.98
CA THR A 164 -8.97 -12.49 -0.07
C THR A 164 -10.03 -13.52 0.30
N GLN A 165 -10.01 -14.71 -0.30
CA GLN A 165 -10.91 -15.80 0.01
C GLN A 165 -10.48 -16.52 1.30
N ASP A 166 -11.47 -17.00 2.06
CA ASP A 166 -11.25 -17.90 3.19
C ASP A 166 -10.67 -19.23 2.72
N TYR A 167 -9.34 -19.35 2.78
CA TYR A 167 -8.60 -20.54 2.34
C TYR A 167 -8.82 -21.74 3.27
N ILE A 168 -9.24 -21.53 4.52
CA ILE A 168 -9.55 -22.61 5.48
C ILE A 168 -10.87 -23.27 5.11
N GLU A 169 -11.87 -22.48 4.78
CA GLU A 169 -13.14 -22.98 4.27
C GLU A 169 -12.95 -23.62 2.88
N ALA A 170 -12.22 -22.94 1.99
CA ALA A 170 -12.00 -23.40 0.62
C ALA A 170 -11.26 -24.75 0.56
N LYS A 171 -10.19 -24.95 1.34
CA LYS A 171 -9.47 -26.25 1.34
C LYS A 171 -10.33 -27.44 1.79
N ASN A 172 -11.39 -27.17 2.54
CA ASN A 172 -12.35 -28.17 3.04
C ASN A 172 -13.64 -28.24 2.23
N ASN A 173 -13.79 -27.44 1.16
CA ASN A 173 -15.02 -27.36 0.39
C ASN A 173 -15.19 -28.58 -0.53
N ASN A 174 -16.22 -29.39 -0.31
CA ASN A 174 -16.49 -30.61 -1.08
C ASN A 174 -16.83 -30.37 -2.56
N ASP A 175 -17.23 -29.15 -2.94
CA ASP A 175 -17.59 -28.80 -4.31
C ASP A 175 -16.37 -28.46 -5.18
N LEU A 176 -15.19 -28.26 -4.57
CA LEU A 176 -13.95 -28.00 -5.29
C LEU A 176 -13.25 -29.30 -5.72
N ALA A 177 -12.49 -29.23 -6.81
CA ALA A 177 -11.61 -30.33 -7.22
C ALA A 177 -10.45 -30.50 -6.22
N ASP A 178 -9.92 -31.72 -6.08
CA ASP A 178 -8.83 -32.01 -5.15
C ASP A 178 -7.58 -31.16 -5.41
N SER A 179 -7.29 -30.83 -6.67
CA SER A 179 -6.19 -29.92 -7.03
C SER A 179 -6.40 -28.49 -6.52
N GLN A 180 -7.65 -28.01 -6.50
CA GLN A 180 -7.97 -26.69 -5.95
C GLN A 180 -7.88 -26.70 -4.43
N LYS A 181 -8.36 -27.77 -3.77
CA LYS A 181 -8.20 -27.93 -2.32
C LYS A 181 -6.74 -27.96 -1.91
N ALA A 182 -5.91 -28.69 -2.66
CA ALA A 182 -4.46 -28.73 -2.44
C ALA A 182 -3.81 -27.35 -2.62
N ALA A 183 -4.26 -26.55 -3.59
CA ALA A 183 -3.77 -25.19 -3.78
C ALA A 183 -4.16 -24.26 -2.61
N PHE A 184 -5.38 -24.38 -2.06
CA PHE A 184 -5.79 -23.63 -0.86
C PHE A 184 -5.09 -24.12 0.41
N GLU A 185 -4.81 -25.42 0.54
CA GLU A 185 -3.98 -25.96 1.61
C GLU A 185 -2.55 -25.38 1.53
N ASN A 186 -1.99 -25.26 0.34
CA ASN A 186 -0.68 -24.64 0.17
C ASN A 186 -0.71 -23.14 0.50
N LEU A 187 -1.80 -22.44 0.14
CA LEU A 187 -2.01 -21.04 0.50
C LEU A 187 -2.12 -20.84 2.02
N HIS A 188 -2.78 -21.77 2.71
CA HIS A 188 -2.84 -21.80 4.16
C HIS A 188 -1.42 -21.99 4.75
N ARG A 189 -0.62 -22.95 4.25
CA ARG A 189 0.77 -23.14 4.72
C ARG A 189 1.63 -21.88 4.56
N VAL A 190 1.45 -21.15 3.45
CA VAL A 190 2.11 -19.85 3.24
C VAL A 190 1.67 -18.85 4.31
N ALA A 191 0.36 -18.76 4.59
CA ALA A 191 -0.15 -17.89 5.65
C ALA A 191 0.49 -18.22 7.02
N GLN A 192 0.63 -19.50 7.36
CA GLN A 192 1.21 -19.95 8.63
C GLN A 192 2.67 -19.55 8.80
N VAL A 193 3.46 -19.73 7.75
CA VAL A 193 4.86 -19.27 7.76
C VAL A 193 4.92 -17.75 7.83
N THR A 194 4.08 -17.06 7.06
CA THR A 194 4.02 -15.59 7.01
C THR A 194 3.69 -15.01 8.40
N ALA A 195 2.65 -15.52 9.07
CA ALA A 195 2.29 -15.13 10.43
C ALA A 195 3.40 -15.43 11.43
N SER A 196 4.04 -16.60 11.33
CA SER A 196 5.15 -16.99 12.20
C SER A 196 6.34 -16.03 12.05
N VAL A 197 6.69 -15.63 10.82
CA VAL A 197 7.73 -14.65 10.54
C VAL A 197 7.36 -13.27 11.11
N MET A 198 6.12 -12.81 10.89
CA MET A 198 5.62 -11.54 11.45
C MET A 198 5.69 -11.52 12.98
N ALA A 199 5.25 -12.61 13.62
CA ALA A 199 5.25 -12.77 15.07
C ALA A 199 6.66 -12.82 15.64
N GLU A 200 7.59 -13.53 15.01
CA GLU A 200 8.99 -13.59 15.42
C GLU A 200 9.68 -12.23 15.35
N ASN A 201 9.50 -11.48 14.26
CA ASN A 201 10.11 -10.16 14.12
C ASN A 201 9.45 -9.12 15.03
N THR A 202 8.13 -9.20 15.23
CA THR A 202 7.43 -8.29 16.15
C THR A 202 7.93 -8.51 17.58
N ASP A 203 8.00 -9.76 18.02
CA ASP A 203 8.51 -10.13 19.34
C ASP A 203 9.97 -9.66 19.53
N ALA A 204 10.84 -9.94 18.56
CA ALA A 204 12.25 -9.58 18.65
C ALA A 204 12.51 -8.07 18.66
N LEU A 205 11.75 -7.28 17.89
CA LEU A 205 12.07 -5.87 17.64
C LEU A 205 11.22 -4.88 18.44
N SER A 206 10.10 -5.31 19.05
CA SER A 206 9.14 -4.41 19.69
C SER A 206 9.72 -3.58 20.83
N GLU A 207 10.56 -4.17 21.69
CA GLU A 207 11.21 -3.45 22.79
C GLU A 207 12.22 -2.43 22.27
N THR A 208 13.04 -2.80 21.29
CA THR A 208 14.01 -1.92 20.65
C THR A 208 13.32 -0.75 19.95
N ALA A 209 12.25 -1.04 19.18
CA ALA A 209 11.45 -0.03 18.52
C ALA A 209 10.87 0.98 19.51
N ALA A 210 10.27 0.50 20.60
CA ALA A 210 9.73 1.36 21.65
C ALA A 210 10.82 2.22 22.31
N GLY A 211 12.00 1.64 22.59
CA GLY A 211 13.15 2.36 23.14
C GLY A 211 13.70 3.45 22.23
N ALA A 212 13.65 3.25 20.92
CA ALA A 212 14.05 4.22 19.89
C ALA A 212 12.95 5.22 19.53
N GLY A 213 11.72 5.07 20.06
CA GLY A 213 10.57 5.91 19.71
C GLY A 213 10.01 5.65 18.31
N ILE A 214 10.27 4.47 17.74
CA ILE A 214 9.68 4.00 16.49
C ILE A 214 8.22 3.63 16.75
N SER A 215 7.30 4.10 15.89
CA SER A 215 5.87 3.80 16.02
C SER A 215 5.56 2.33 15.68
N VAL A 216 4.46 1.81 16.23
CA VAL A 216 3.95 0.48 15.89
C VAL A 216 3.68 0.39 14.39
N GLU A 217 3.07 1.43 13.80
CA GLU A 217 2.87 1.55 12.36
C GLU A 217 4.15 1.35 11.55
N ALA A 218 5.22 2.10 11.87
CA ALA A 218 6.47 2.05 11.12
C ALA A 218 7.15 0.67 11.25
N LEU A 219 7.14 0.08 12.45
CA LEU A 219 7.66 -1.26 12.67
C LEU A 219 6.85 -2.31 11.89
N THR A 220 5.53 -2.30 12.00
CA THR A 220 4.64 -3.24 11.29
C THR A 220 4.80 -3.10 9.77
N ALA A 221 4.87 -1.88 9.25
CA ALA A 221 5.13 -1.63 7.83
C ALA A 221 6.47 -2.19 7.36
N LEU A 222 7.54 -2.04 8.15
CA LEU A 222 8.85 -2.59 7.82
C LEU A 222 8.85 -4.12 7.82
N ILE A 223 8.25 -4.73 8.84
CA ILE A 223 8.12 -6.20 8.92
C ILE A 223 7.36 -6.73 7.71
N ASN A 224 6.22 -6.12 7.37
CA ASN A 224 5.41 -6.55 6.22
C ASN A 224 6.18 -6.41 4.90
N GLU A 225 6.93 -5.34 4.70
CA GLU A 225 7.78 -5.15 3.51
C GLU A 225 8.85 -6.25 3.40
N GLU A 226 9.51 -6.59 4.50
CA GLU A 226 10.57 -7.60 4.50
C GLU A 226 10.03 -9.02 4.36
N VAL A 227 8.85 -9.30 4.92
CA VAL A 227 8.09 -10.53 4.65
C VAL A 227 7.73 -10.63 3.16
N THR A 228 7.22 -9.56 2.55
CA THR A 228 6.89 -9.53 1.11
C THR A 228 8.11 -9.79 0.23
N ARG A 229 9.31 -9.35 0.65
CA ARG A 229 10.56 -9.60 -0.09
C ARG A 229 10.95 -11.08 -0.12
N VAL A 230 10.64 -11.82 0.94
CA VAL A 230 11.05 -13.23 1.10
C VAL A 230 9.94 -14.25 0.79
N LEU A 231 8.78 -13.81 0.28
CA LEU A 231 7.67 -14.71 -0.07
C LEU A 231 8.07 -15.86 -1.00
N ASP A 232 8.89 -15.59 -2.03
CA ASP A 232 9.37 -16.63 -2.95
C ASP A 232 10.18 -17.70 -2.20
N GLU A 233 10.97 -17.31 -1.19
CA GLU A 233 11.73 -18.24 -0.35
C GLU A 233 10.81 -18.99 0.61
N VAL A 234 9.75 -18.37 1.13
CA VAL A 234 8.71 -19.05 1.91
C VAL A 234 8.08 -20.18 1.09
N VAL A 235 7.68 -19.90 -0.16
CA VAL A 235 7.09 -20.91 -1.06
C VAL A 235 8.08 -22.06 -1.30
N LYS A 236 9.34 -21.76 -1.64
CA LYS A 236 10.37 -22.80 -1.86
C LYS A 236 10.61 -23.66 -0.62
N ASN A 237 10.64 -23.07 0.58
CA ASN A 237 10.86 -23.82 1.81
C ASN A 237 9.66 -24.72 2.17
N ILE A 238 8.44 -24.27 1.90
CA ILE A 238 7.23 -25.09 2.07
C ILE A 238 7.26 -26.31 1.15
N GLU A 239 7.58 -26.09 -0.13
CA GLU A 239 7.73 -27.17 -1.11
C GLU A 239 8.81 -28.17 -0.70
N ALA A 240 9.95 -27.68 -0.19
CA ALA A 240 11.05 -28.52 0.27
C ALA A 240 10.71 -29.31 1.55
N ALA A 241 9.91 -28.74 2.45
CA ALA A 241 9.50 -29.39 3.69
C ALA A 241 8.51 -30.54 3.44
N GLY A 242 7.59 -30.39 2.49
CA GLY A 242 6.62 -31.40 2.11
C GLY A 242 5.78 -31.89 3.29
N GLU A 243 5.93 -33.17 3.66
CA GLU A 243 5.24 -33.81 4.80
C GLU A 243 5.82 -33.40 6.17
N ASN A 244 7.05 -32.88 6.22
CA ASN A 244 7.70 -32.42 7.45
C ASN A 244 7.46 -30.92 7.69
N PHE A 245 6.38 -30.38 7.12
CA PHE A 245 6.04 -28.97 7.23
C PHE A 245 5.85 -28.56 8.70
N ASN A 246 6.60 -27.55 9.13
CA ASN A 246 6.45 -26.89 10.41
C ASN A 246 6.62 -25.37 10.19
N PRO A 247 5.56 -24.56 10.44
CA PRO A 247 5.61 -23.13 10.19
C PRO A 247 6.74 -22.40 10.94
N SER A 248 6.94 -22.74 12.22
CA SER A 248 7.92 -22.08 13.08
C SER A 248 9.37 -22.44 12.68
N ASP A 249 9.62 -23.69 12.29
CA ASP A 249 10.97 -24.11 11.85
C ASP A 249 11.37 -23.41 10.54
N ILE A 250 10.40 -23.26 9.62
CA ILE A 250 10.60 -22.54 8.36
C ILE A 250 10.78 -21.05 8.64
N ALA A 251 9.91 -20.43 9.45
CA ALA A 251 9.99 -19.02 9.79
C ALA A 251 11.34 -18.66 10.44
N GLY A 252 11.80 -19.46 11.41
CA GLY A 252 13.10 -19.27 12.03
C GLY A 252 14.28 -19.41 11.06
N SER A 253 14.13 -20.19 10.00
CA SER A 253 15.14 -20.29 8.94
C SER A 253 15.10 -19.09 7.99
N ILE A 254 13.91 -18.66 7.57
CA ILE A 254 13.71 -17.46 6.77
C ILE A 254 14.26 -16.23 7.49
N ASN A 255 13.95 -16.07 8.77
CA ASN A 255 14.43 -14.95 9.58
C ASN A 255 15.95 -14.93 9.66
N ARG A 256 16.57 -16.06 9.95
CA ARG A 256 18.03 -16.15 10.06
C ARG A 256 18.75 -15.89 8.74
N ASP A 257 18.22 -16.41 7.62
CA ASP A 257 18.96 -16.50 6.37
C ASP A 257 18.58 -15.41 5.35
N HIS A 258 17.38 -14.83 5.46
CA HIS A 258 16.81 -13.95 4.43
C HIS A 258 16.29 -12.60 4.94
N ILE A 259 15.96 -12.46 6.22
CA ILE A 259 15.52 -11.18 6.80
C ILE A 259 16.69 -10.55 7.57
N ALA A 260 17.25 -9.49 7.00
CA ALA A 260 18.42 -8.80 7.56
C ALA A 260 18.00 -7.60 8.42
N ILE A 261 17.15 -7.82 9.43
CA ILE A 261 16.75 -6.80 10.40
C ILE A 261 17.07 -7.29 11.81
N ASP A 262 17.71 -6.44 12.59
CA ASP A 262 17.96 -6.65 14.01
C ASP A 262 18.00 -5.31 14.75
N ASP A 263 18.23 -5.36 16.06
CA ASP A 263 18.28 -4.18 16.92
C ASP A 263 19.32 -3.13 16.47
N SER A 264 20.39 -3.56 15.80
CA SER A 264 21.51 -2.69 15.41
C SER A 264 21.24 -1.88 14.15
N ASN A 265 20.32 -2.35 13.30
CA ASN A 265 20.03 -1.71 12.01
C ASN A 265 18.58 -1.23 11.86
N LEU A 266 17.73 -1.44 12.88
CA LEU A 266 16.31 -1.15 12.83
C LEU A 266 15.99 0.29 12.41
N GLU A 267 16.62 1.31 13.02
CA GLU A 267 16.36 2.71 12.68
C GLU A 267 16.69 3.03 11.21
N ASP A 268 17.78 2.49 10.69
CA ASP A 268 18.20 2.72 9.31
C ASP A 268 17.25 2.00 8.34
N LYS A 269 16.80 0.80 8.71
CA LYS A 269 15.79 0.05 7.94
C LYS A 269 14.44 0.75 7.91
N ILE A 270 14.01 1.39 9.00
CA ILE A 270 12.81 2.23 9.04
C ILE A 270 12.95 3.40 8.07
N LYS A 271 14.05 4.15 8.13
CA LYS A 271 14.31 5.28 7.21
C LYS A 271 14.36 4.82 5.76
N GLU A 272 14.99 3.68 5.48
CA GLU A 272 15.02 3.07 4.16
C GLU A 272 13.61 2.74 3.66
N ASN A 273 12.79 2.10 4.50
CA ASN A 273 11.42 1.74 4.15
C ASN A 273 10.54 2.98 3.87
N GLU A 274 10.62 4.00 4.73
CA GLU A 274 9.90 5.27 4.53
C GLU A 274 10.31 5.98 3.23
N ALA A 275 11.62 6.02 2.94
CA ALA A 275 12.13 6.59 1.70
C ALA A 275 11.66 5.79 0.47
N ASN A 276 11.63 4.46 0.56
CA ASN A 276 11.14 3.58 -0.50
C ASN A 276 9.64 3.78 -0.76
N LYS A 277 8.81 3.90 0.29
CA LYS A 277 7.38 4.23 0.14
C LYS A 277 7.19 5.59 -0.53
N GLY A 278 7.96 6.60 -0.12
CA GLY A 278 7.97 7.90 -0.78
C GLY A 278 8.37 7.83 -2.26
N SER A 279 9.32 6.95 -2.62
CA SER A 279 9.73 6.73 -4.01
C SER A 279 8.71 5.93 -4.83
N LYS A 280 8.05 4.91 -4.26
CA LYS A 280 6.97 4.15 -4.95
C LYS A 280 5.79 5.06 -5.30
N GLN A 281 5.53 6.09 -4.49
CA GLN A 281 4.52 7.10 -4.77
C GLN A 281 4.90 8.06 -5.91
N ALA A 282 6.19 8.16 -6.27
CA ALA A 282 6.66 8.95 -7.41
C ALA A 282 6.41 8.19 -8.72
N ASP A 283 5.15 8.13 -9.12
CA ASP A 283 4.75 7.67 -10.45
C ASP A 283 5.30 8.67 -11.49
N LEU A 284 6.37 8.30 -12.20
CA LEU A 284 6.98 9.15 -13.23
C LEU A 284 5.98 9.50 -14.34
N ALA A 285 5.00 8.63 -14.62
CA ALA A 285 3.94 8.90 -15.58
C ALA A 285 2.88 9.87 -15.05
N LYS A 286 2.67 9.92 -13.74
CA LYS A 286 1.91 10.99 -13.11
C LYS A 286 2.71 12.29 -13.10
N LEU A 287 3.96 12.24 -12.65
CA LEU A 287 4.83 13.41 -12.50
C LEU A 287 5.04 14.13 -13.82
N ILE A 288 5.28 13.39 -14.91
CA ILE A 288 5.45 13.98 -16.25
C ILE A 288 4.17 14.66 -16.76
N ARG A 289 2.99 14.30 -16.24
CA ARG A 289 1.70 14.91 -16.59
C ARG A 289 1.29 16.04 -15.65
N THR A 290 1.90 16.17 -14.46
CA THR A 290 1.62 17.23 -13.48
C THR A 290 2.74 18.27 -13.44
N ASP A 291 3.78 17.98 -12.68
CA ASP A 291 4.83 18.92 -12.30
C ASP A 291 5.92 18.99 -13.36
N GLY A 292 6.09 17.91 -14.13
CA GLY A 292 7.13 17.72 -15.13
C GLY A 292 8.38 17.05 -14.55
N ILE A 293 9.17 16.43 -15.42
CA ILE A 293 10.46 15.83 -15.05
C ILE A 293 11.56 16.83 -15.38
N ASN A 294 12.34 17.21 -14.38
CA ASN A 294 13.48 18.11 -14.58
C ASN A 294 14.72 17.34 -15.05
N TRP A 295 15.46 17.92 -15.99
CA TRP A 295 16.73 17.38 -16.45
C TRP A 295 17.83 18.44 -16.35
N PHE A 296 19.07 17.97 -16.23
CA PHE A 296 20.29 18.78 -16.26
C PHE A 296 21.25 18.19 -17.28
N GLY A 297 21.85 19.01 -18.11
CA GLY A 297 22.74 18.62 -19.19
C GLY A 297 23.98 19.49 -19.24
N GLY A 298 25.07 18.93 -19.74
CA GLY A 298 26.26 19.70 -20.00
C GLY A 298 27.21 18.98 -20.95
N ALA A 299 27.98 19.77 -21.69
CA ALA A 299 28.97 19.27 -22.63
C ALA A 299 30.24 20.12 -22.51
N ASN A 300 31.39 19.46 -22.58
CA ASN A 300 32.69 20.11 -22.54
C ASN A 300 33.51 19.62 -23.73
N GLU A 301 33.48 20.39 -24.82
CA GLU A 301 34.20 20.08 -26.05
C GLU A 301 35.43 20.99 -26.19
N THR A 302 36.49 20.46 -26.80
CA THR A 302 37.75 21.21 -26.92
C THR A 302 37.58 22.36 -27.90
N GLY A 303 37.73 23.60 -27.41
CA GLY A 303 37.65 24.81 -28.24
C GLY A 303 36.27 25.47 -28.26
N THR A 304 35.33 25.01 -27.44
CA THR A 304 34.03 25.66 -27.19
C THR A 304 33.88 26.02 -25.71
N ASP A 305 32.94 26.92 -25.39
CA ASP A 305 32.58 27.22 -24.01
C ASP A 305 31.82 26.03 -23.40
N LEU A 306 31.96 25.84 -22.08
CA LEU A 306 31.26 24.80 -21.32
C LEU A 306 29.75 24.97 -21.49
N VAL A 307 29.07 24.00 -22.09
CA VAL A 307 27.61 24.01 -22.17
C VAL A 307 27.06 23.57 -20.82
N VAL A 308 26.19 24.38 -20.25
CA VAL A 308 25.37 24.05 -19.07
C VAL A 308 23.92 24.33 -19.42
N ALA A 309 23.07 23.33 -19.27
CA ALA A 309 21.66 23.42 -19.58
C ALA A 309 20.82 22.70 -18.53
N TYR A 310 19.57 23.14 -18.39
CA TYR A 310 18.55 22.42 -17.64
C TYR A 310 17.20 22.60 -18.32
N GLY A 311 16.25 21.74 -18.02
CA GLY A 311 14.90 21.88 -18.56
C GLY A 311 13.88 21.07 -17.81
N THR A 312 12.63 21.20 -18.25
CA THR A 312 11.50 20.44 -17.74
C THR A 312 10.76 19.79 -18.89
N LEU A 313 10.50 18.49 -18.75
CA LEU A 313 9.75 17.67 -19.67
C LEU A 313 8.33 17.45 -19.14
N LYS A 314 7.31 17.74 -19.96
CA LYS A 314 5.90 17.48 -19.65
C LYS A 314 5.21 16.69 -20.76
N ALA A 315 4.26 15.85 -20.39
CA ALA A 315 3.38 15.15 -21.32
C ALA A 315 1.93 15.61 -21.14
N ALA A 316 1.25 15.91 -22.25
CA ALA A 316 -0.17 16.18 -22.27
C ALA A 316 -1.00 14.88 -22.25
N SER A 317 -2.32 15.02 -22.13
CA SER A 317 -3.26 13.88 -22.08
C SER A 317 -3.29 13.02 -23.34
N ASP A 318 -2.84 13.56 -24.48
CA ASP A 318 -2.71 12.85 -25.77
C ASP A 318 -1.31 12.25 -25.98
N ASN A 319 -0.48 12.23 -24.94
CA ASN A 319 0.94 11.84 -24.94
C ASN A 319 1.85 12.74 -25.80
N SER A 320 1.37 13.90 -26.27
CA SER A 320 2.27 14.91 -26.84
C SER A 320 3.17 15.49 -25.76
N ILE A 321 4.39 15.83 -26.14
CA ILE A 321 5.43 16.29 -25.23
C ILE A 321 5.61 17.80 -25.38
N THR A 322 5.80 18.49 -24.26
CA THR A 322 6.40 19.82 -24.23
C THR A 322 7.69 19.74 -23.44
N GLU A 323 8.79 20.12 -24.08
CA GLU A 323 10.08 20.31 -23.42
C GLU A 323 10.37 21.81 -23.39
N THR A 324 10.72 22.32 -22.22
CA THR A 324 11.22 23.69 -22.06
C THR A 324 12.65 23.61 -21.53
N GLY A 325 13.61 24.00 -22.34
CA GLY A 325 15.04 23.96 -22.03
C GLY A 325 15.65 25.34 -21.89
N TYR A 326 16.64 25.46 -21.01
CA TYR A 326 17.44 26.66 -20.79
C TYR A 326 18.92 26.34 -20.91
N ILE A 327 19.68 27.20 -21.59
CA ILE A 327 21.14 27.10 -21.74
C ILE A 327 21.80 28.35 -21.16
N TYR A 328 22.97 28.19 -20.52
CA TYR A 328 23.72 29.33 -20.01
C TYR A 328 24.39 30.09 -21.15
N ASP A 329 23.97 31.34 -21.35
CA ASP A 329 24.61 32.28 -22.28
C ASP A 329 25.70 33.06 -21.54
N TYR A 330 26.96 32.81 -21.89
CA TYR A 330 28.13 33.46 -21.28
C TYR A 330 28.28 34.93 -21.66
N PHE A 331 27.67 35.37 -22.78
CA PHE A 331 27.69 36.78 -23.16
C PHE A 331 26.63 37.57 -22.38
N ALA A 332 25.45 36.99 -22.20
CA ALA A 332 24.38 37.59 -21.41
C ALA A 332 24.51 37.30 -19.89
N GLU A 333 25.43 36.42 -19.50
CA GLU A 333 25.67 35.94 -18.13
C GLU A 333 24.42 35.36 -17.44
N GLN A 334 23.48 34.78 -18.21
CA GLN A 334 22.21 34.26 -17.70
C GLN A 334 21.75 33.02 -18.47
N PHE A 335 20.83 32.25 -17.87
CA PHE A 335 20.13 31.18 -18.58
C PHE A 335 19.07 31.76 -19.52
N VAL A 336 19.09 31.33 -20.78
CA VAL A 336 18.11 31.70 -21.80
C VAL A 336 17.41 30.46 -22.32
N GLU A 337 16.12 30.58 -22.62
CA GLU A 337 15.34 29.48 -23.21
C GLU A 337 15.91 29.13 -24.59
N PHE A 338 16.07 27.84 -24.88
CA PHE A 338 16.52 27.36 -26.18
C PHE A 338 15.52 26.38 -26.78
N GLU A 339 15.33 26.47 -28.09
CA GLU A 339 14.64 25.43 -28.86
C GLU A 339 15.67 24.40 -29.30
N ASN A 340 15.38 23.13 -29.06
CA ASN A 340 16.21 22.02 -29.53
C ASN A 340 16.07 21.93 -31.06
N THR A 341 17.05 22.46 -31.79
CA THR A 341 17.10 22.38 -33.25
C THR A 341 17.98 21.19 -33.66
N PRO A 342 17.50 20.29 -34.54
CA PRO A 342 18.32 19.19 -35.06
C PRO A 342 19.67 19.70 -35.58
N ASP A 343 20.76 19.16 -35.06
CA ASP A 343 22.09 19.53 -35.54
C ASP A 343 22.29 18.98 -36.95
N ALA A 344 22.30 19.88 -37.94
CA ALA A 344 22.49 19.53 -39.34
C ALA A 344 23.86 18.87 -39.63
N ASN A 345 24.80 18.90 -38.69
CA ASN A 345 26.10 18.22 -38.80
C ASN A 345 26.12 16.83 -38.18
N SER A 346 25.16 16.52 -37.31
CA SER A 346 24.97 15.20 -36.73
C SER A 346 24.15 14.37 -37.72
N MET A 347 24.78 13.40 -38.38
CA MET A 347 24.14 12.62 -39.46
C MET A 347 24.05 11.14 -39.08
N VAL A 348 22.90 10.52 -39.37
CA VAL A 348 22.65 9.09 -39.22
C VAL A 348 22.47 8.44 -40.60
N LEU A 349 22.95 7.20 -40.75
CA LEU A 349 22.79 6.46 -42.01
C LEU A 349 21.43 5.73 -42.03
N GLY A 350 20.48 6.29 -42.76
CA GLY A 350 19.15 5.75 -43.01
C GLY A 350 19.05 4.87 -44.25
N LYS A 351 17.84 4.35 -44.48
CA LYS A 351 17.51 3.51 -45.64
C LYS A 351 17.69 4.23 -46.99
N ASP A 352 17.57 5.56 -46.99
CA ASP A 352 17.61 6.38 -48.19
C ASP A 352 18.92 7.21 -48.28
N GLY A 353 19.87 7.02 -47.35
CA GLY A 353 21.16 7.72 -47.31
C GLY A 353 21.47 8.35 -45.95
N TRP A 354 22.42 9.29 -45.93
CA TRP A 354 22.70 10.08 -44.73
C TRP A 354 21.57 11.10 -44.51
N GLU A 355 20.95 11.04 -43.34
CA GLU A 355 19.90 11.96 -42.87
C GLU A 355 20.40 12.67 -41.60
N ALA A 356 19.96 13.89 -41.31
CA ALA A 356 20.31 14.56 -40.05
C ALA A 356 19.69 13.79 -38.86
N SER A 357 20.42 13.72 -37.74
CA SER A 357 19.96 13.15 -36.48
C SER A 357 18.88 14.06 -35.90
N ASP A 358 17.74 13.48 -35.54
CA ASP A 358 16.65 14.19 -34.88
C ASP A 358 16.29 13.48 -33.58
N ASP A 359 16.93 13.92 -32.50
CA ASP A 359 16.68 13.39 -31.16
C ASP A 359 15.47 14.06 -30.49
N THR A 360 14.71 14.87 -31.23
CA THR A 360 13.49 15.52 -30.70
C THR A 360 12.53 14.46 -30.21
N LEU A 361 12.19 14.53 -28.93
CA LEU A 361 11.19 13.66 -28.33
C LEU A 361 9.80 13.97 -28.92
N THR A 362 9.10 12.93 -29.36
CA THR A 362 7.80 13.02 -30.03
C THR A 362 6.67 12.40 -29.24
N SER A 363 6.97 11.36 -28.44
CA SER A 363 5.97 10.67 -27.64
C SER A 363 6.61 10.04 -26.41
N ILE A 364 5.83 9.87 -25.36
CA ILE A 364 6.23 9.12 -24.17
C ILE A 364 5.17 8.05 -23.92
N LYS A 365 5.63 6.82 -23.76
CA LYS A 365 4.79 5.70 -23.36
C LYS A 365 5.03 5.40 -21.90
N THR A 366 3.97 5.48 -21.12
CA THR A 366 3.93 4.93 -19.77
C THR A 366 3.82 3.42 -19.86
N ASN A 367 4.72 2.72 -19.17
CA ASN A 367 4.65 1.27 -19.00
C ASN A 367 3.86 0.93 -17.73
N THR A 368 3.33 -0.29 -17.65
CA THR A 368 2.53 -0.76 -16.51
C THR A 368 3.33 -0.92 -15.22
N ASP A 369 4.67 -0.91 -15.31
CA ASP A 369 5.61 -0.95 -14.17
C ASP A 369 5.99 0.44 -13.65
N GLY A 370 5.33 1.51 -14.12
CA GLY A 370 5.63 2.89 -13.74
C GLY A 370 6.85 3.50 -14.47
N SER A 371 7.54 2.74 -15.32
CA SER A 371 8.63 3.27 -16.15
C SER A 371 8.10 4.05 -17.38
N LEU A 372 8.96 4.88 -17.96
CA LEU A 372 8.68 5.67 -19.16
C LEU A 372 9.56 5.21 -20.32
N THR A 373 8.95 5.01 -21.49
CA THR A 373 9.65 4.86 -22.76
C THR A 373 9.56 6.17 -23.53
N LEU A 374 10.69 6.80 -23.79
CA LEU A 374 10.79 8.03 -24.58
C LEU A 374 10.96 7.67 -26.07
N GLU A 375 10.12 8.24 -26.93
CA GLU A 375 10.19 8.07 -28.38
C GLU A 375 10.67 9.36 -29.04
N SER A 376 11.83 9.33 -29.69
CA SER A 376 12.33 10.44 -30.51
C SER A 376 12.01 10.26 -31.99
N ASN A 377 12.16 11.33 -32.77
CA ASN A 377 12.13 11.33 -34.23
C ASN A 377 13.35 10.59 -34.83
N ARG A 378 13.47 9.28 -34.54
CA ARG A 378 14.51 8.34 -34.99
C ARG A 378 15.92 8.56 -34.41
N ALA A 379 16.27 7.69 -33.46
CA ALA A 379 17.59 7.05 -33.44
C ALA A 379 17.50 5.68 -34.15
N LEU A 380 18.02 5.59 -35.37
CA LEU A 380 18.04 4.34 -36.15
C LEU A 380 19.04 3.34 -35.55
N LEU A 381 18.58 2.43 -34.70
CA LEU A 381 19.20 1.11 -34.52
C LEU A 381 18.13 0.01 -34.43
N ARG A 382 17.74 -0.53 -35.58
CA ARG A 382 17.33 -1.94 -35.68
C ARG A 382 18.20 -2.61 -36.74
N LYS A 383 19.14 -3.44 -36.29
CA LYS A 383 19.64 -4.56 -37.08
C LYS A 383 18.92 -5.81 -36.61
N SER A 384 18.30 -6.50 -37.57
CA SER A 384 17.80 -7.88 -37.47
C SER A 384 18.89 -8.87 -37.12
#